data_AF-A0A8J3K6M9-F1
#
_entry.id   AF-A0A8J3K6M9-F1
#
_cell.length_a   1.000
_cell.length_b   1.000
_cell.length_c   1.000
_cell.angle_alpha   90.00
_cell.angle_beta   90.00
_cell.angle_gamma   90.00
#
_symmetry.space_group_name_H-M   'P 1'
#
loop_
_entity.id
_entity.type
_entity.pdbx_description
1 polymer ?
#
loop_
_entity_poly.entity_id
_entity_poly.type
_entity_poly.pdbx_seq_one_letter_code
_entity_poly.pdbx_strand_id
1 'polypeptide(L)'
;MNIRRILAALTVAVILTAGGTACSGDDSTREAGDKQITALAPPGWTETGRGFQEAGLQASYNTWIVTYELKTSPTDAVTAYDQRARSAGWTRCPDFERGPEVSVNGCWIKDDYTLRHGAIGLHDDTWALVTIELFDGKARR
;
A
#
# COMPACT_ATOMS: atom_id res chain seq x y z
N MET A 1 -2.27 29.42 29.84
CA MET A 1 -3.07 28.54 28.97
C MET A 1 -2.25 27.28 28.74
N ASN A 2 -2.59 26.21 29.46
CA ASN A 2 -1.82 24.96 29.47
C ASN A 2 -2.30 24.07 28.33
N ILE A 3 -1.49 23.87 27.30
CA ILE A 3 -1.69 22.76 26.36
C ILE A 3 -0.55 21.78 26.61
N ARG A 4 -0.88 20.78 27.42
CA ARG A 4 -0.07 19.58 27.63
C ARG A 4 0.17 18.97 26.25
N ARG A 5 1.42 19.04 25.78
CA ARG A 5 1.91 18.28 24.64
C ARG A 5 1.82 16.81 25.04
N ILE A 6 0.72 16.15 24.68
CA ILE A 6 0.62 14.71 24.75
C ILE A 6 1.56 14.21 23.65
N LEU A 7 2.76 13.82 24.04
CA LEU A 7 3.61 12.90 23.28
C LEU A 7 2.77 11.63 23.08
N ALA A 8 2.01 11.56 21.98
CA ALA A 8 1.50 10.30 21.49
C ALA A 8 2.70 9.58 20.87
N ALA A 9 3.20 8.57 21.59
CA ALA A 9 4.22 7.68 21.10
C ALA A 9 3.71 7.05 19.80
N LEU A 10 4.26 7.51 18.67
CA LEU A 10 4.01 6.97 17.35
C LEU A 10 4.75 5.63 17.28
N THR A 11 4.03 4.53 17.49
CA THR A 11 4.56 3.20 17.22
C THR A 11 4.58 3.00 15.70
N VAL A 12 5.57 3.58 15.04
CA VAL A 12 5.90 3.18 13.67
C VAL A 12 6.46 1.77 13.79
N ALA A 13 5.63 0.76 13.52
CA ALA A 13 6.13 -0.58 13.30
C ALA A 13 6.89 -0.58 11.97
N VAL A 14 8.13 -0.09 11.99
CA VAL A 14 9.10 -0.33 10.92
C VAL A 14 9.39 -1.83 10.99
N ILE A 15 8.68 -2.61 10.19
CA ILE A 15 9.02 -4.01 9.97
C ILE A 15 10.23 -4.01 9.03
N LEU A 16 11.42 -3.82 9.61
CA LEU A 16 12.68 -4.23 9.00
C LEU A 16 12.81 -5.74 9.21
N THR A 17 12.19 -6.54 8.34
CA THR A 17 12.53 -7.97 8.27
C THR A 17 13.78 -8.14 7.43
N ALA A 18 14.91 -8.11 8.13
CA ALA A 18 16.12 -8.79 7.69
C ALA A 18 15.81 -10.27 7.44
N GLY A 19 16.41 -10.82 6.38
CA GLY A 19 16.35 -12.21 5.90
C GLY A 19 15.67 -13.23 6.81
N GLY A 20 14.49 -13.69 6.39
CA GLY A 20 13.81 -14.86 6.93
C GLY A 20 13.57 -15.84 5.79
N THR A 21 14.13 -17.03 5.95
CA THR A 21 14.06 -18.20 5.07
C THR A 21 12.70 -18.38 4.41
N ALA A 22 12.71 -18.56 3.09
CA ALA A 22 11.54 -18.91 2.28
C ALA A 22 10.88 -20.18 2.83
N CYS A 23 9.79 -20.00 3.57
CA CYS A 23 8.75 -21.02 3.62
C CYS A 23 8.02 -20.96 2.28
N SER A 24 7.89 -22.13 1.67
CA SER A 24 7.31 -22.38 0.36
C SER A 24 5.80 -22.06 0.33
N GLY A 25 5.45 -20.78 0.32
CA GLY A 25 4.24 -20.37 -0.37
C GLY A 25 4.41 -20.70 -1.85
N ASP A 26 3.38 -21.22 -2.52
CA ASP A 26 3.41 -21.49 -3.97
C ASP A 26 4.01 -20.27 -4.68
N ASP A 27 5.24 -20.39 -5.20
CA ASP A 27 6.00 -19.28 -5.81
C ASP A 27 5.16 -18.56 -6.88
N SER A 28 4.26 -19.31 -7.53
CA SER A 28 3.28 -18.79 -8.48
C SER A 28 2.32 -17.73 -7.92
N THR A 29 1.88 -17.85 -6.67
CA THR A 29 0.99 -16.88 -6.02
C THR A 29 1.76 -15.62 -5.65
N ARG A 30 2.99 -15.78 -5.12
CA ARG A 30 3.88 -14.66 -4.83
C ARG A 30 4.20 -13.85 -6.09
N GLU A 31 4.62 -14.53 -7.14
CA GLU A 31 4.91 -13.91 -8.43
C GLU A 31 3.68 -13.22 -9.06
N ALA A 32 2.49 -13.82 -8.93
CA ALA A 32 1.26 -13.23 -9.43
C ALA A 32 0.95 -11.91 -8.72
N GLY A 33 1.03 -11.87 -7.37
CA GLY A 33 0.82 -10.65 -6.61
C GLY A 33 1.87 -9.58 -6.90
N ASP A 34 3.15 -9.97 -7.03
CA ASP A 34 4.23 -9.05 -7.40
C ASP A 34 3.99 -8.39 -8.77
N LYS A 35 3.49 -9.16 -9.75
CA LYS A 35 3.10 -8.63 -11.06
C LYS A 35 1.91 -7.66 -10.95
N GLN A 36 0.91 -7.98 -10.14
CA GLN A 36 -0.27 -7.11 -9.95
C GLN A 36 0.11 -5.76 -9.33
N ILE A 37 0.85 -5.77 -8.21
CA ILE A 37 1.20 -4.53 -7.50
C ILE A 37 2.15 -3.65 -8.33
N THR A 38 3.10 -4.25 -9.04
CA THR A 38 4.09 -3.51 -9.83
C THR A 38 3.50 -2.93 -11.11
N ALA A 39 2.50 -3.58 -11.72
CA ALA A 39 1.85 -3.09 -12.95
C ALA A 39 1.08 -1.77 -12.76
N LEU A 40 0.82 -1.39 -11.51
CA LEU A 40 0.03 -0.23 -11.13
C LEU A 40 0.84 1.01 -10.80
N ALA A 41 2.17 0.92 -10.80
CA ALA A 41 3.01 2.10 -10.72
C ALA A 41 2.76 3.01 -11.95
N PRO A 42 2.38 4.28 -11.77
CA PRO A 42 2.39 5.25 -12.86
C PRO A 42 3.78 5.41 -13.48
N PRO A 43 3.88 5.80 -14.77
CA PRO A 43 5.16 6.02 -15.42
C PRO A 43 6.04 7.03 -14.65
N GLY A 44 7.33 6.71 -14.51
CA GLY A 44 8.31 7.57 -13.85
C GLY A 44 8.37 7.43 -12.32
N TRP A 45 7.52 6.59 -11.71
CA TRP A 45 7.62 6.28 -10.29
C TRP A 45 8.78 5.32 -10.03
N THR A 46 9.61 5.64 -9.04
CA THR A 46 10.73 4.80 -8.63
C THR A 46 10.42 4.17 -7.28
N GLU A 47 10.46 2.84 -7.22
CA GLU A 47 10.30 2.10 -5.98
C GLU A 47 11.45 2.38 -5.03
N THR A 48 11.13 2.63 -3.76
CA THR A 48 12.10 2.90 -2.68
C THR A 48 12.05 1.84 -1.59
N GLY A 49 10.99 1.02 -1.55
CA GLY A 49 10.86 -0.07 -0.61
C GLY A 49 9.82 -1.09 -1.05
N ARG A 50 10.01 -2.33 -0.60
CA ARG A 50 9.11 -3.45 -0.85
C ARG A 50 9.09 -4.40 0.34
N GLY A 51 7.92 -4.97 0.59
CA GLY A 51 7.71 -6.01 1.59
C GLY A 51 6.71 -7.05 1.11
N PHE A 52 6.82 -8.25 1.66
CA PHE A 52 5.84 -9.32 1.51
C PHE A 52 5.59 -9.96 2.87
N GLN A 53 4.32 -10.14 3.20
CA GLN A 53 3.88 -10.88 4.38
C GLN A 53 2.99 -12.03 3.91
N GLU A 54 3.43 -13.25 4.18
CA GLU A 54 2.66 -14.44 3.85
C GLU A 54 1.44 -14.58 4.78
N ALA A 55 0.35 -15.12 4.25
CA ALA A 55 -0.78 -15.57 5.05
C ALA A 55 -0.32 -16.63 6.04
N GLY A 56 -0.85 -16.59 7.26
CA GLY A 56 -0.47 -17.53 8.30
C GLY A 56 -1.31 -17.33 9.55
N LEU A 57 -0.84 -17.84 10.68
CA LEU A 57 -1.60 -17.79 11.94
C LEU A 57 -1.95 -16.36 12.40
N GLN A 58 -1.18 -15.36 11.99
CA GLN A 58 -1.36 -13.95 12.39
C GLN A 58 -1.95 -13.05 11.29
N ALA A 59 -1.97 -13.50 10.04
CA ALA A 59 -2.44 -12.72 8.90
C ALA A 59 -3.36 -13.59 8.05
N SER A 60 -4.60 -13.14 7.84
CA SER A 60 -5.57 -13.89 7.06
C SER A 60 -5.29 -13.89 5.56
N TYR A 61 -4.30 -13.14 5.08
CA TYR A 61 -4.06 -12.87 3.66
C TYR A 61 -2.57 -12.70 3.38
N ASN A 62 -2.16 -13.10 2.18
CA ASN A 62 -0.87 -12.67 1.64
C ASN A 62 -0.96 -11.16 1.37
N THR A 63 0.06 -10.42 1.80
CA THR A 63 0.12 -8.97 1.66
C THR A 63 1.42 -8.56 0.98
N TRP A 64 1.32 -7.80 -0.10
CA TRP A 64 2.46 -7.14 -0.74
C TRP A 64 2.39 -5.66 -0.42
N ILE A 65 3.55 -5.07 -0.11
CA ILE A 65 3.67 -3.65 0.19
C ILE A 65 4.75 -3.07 -0.72
N VAL A 66 4.45 -1.96 -1.39
CA VAL A 66 5.44 -1.21 -2.18
C VAL A 66 5.35 0.26 -1.84
N THR A 67 6.53 0.89 -1.70
CA THR A 67 6.67 2.29 -1.34
C THR A 67 7.39 3.07 -2.45
N TYR A 68 6.89 4.26 -2.76
CA TYR A 68 7.46 5.19 -3.74
C TYR A 68 7.71 6.55 -3.10
N GLU A 69 8.83 7.18 -3.43
CA GLU A 69 9.11 8.57 -3.06
C GLU A 69 9.16 9.42 -4.33
N LEU A 70 8.34 10.47 -4.37
CA LEU A 70 8.06 11.22 -5.59
C LEU A 70 8.13 12.71 -5.32
N LYS A 71 8.73 13.47 -6.24
CA LYS A 71 8.74 14.94 -6.19
C LYS A 71 7.42 15.52 -6.74
N THR A 72 6.34 15.28 -6.02
CA THR A 72 4.99 15.77 -6.33
C THR A 72 4.17 15.90 -5.05
N SER A 73 3.00 16.53 -5.12
CA SER A 73 2.10 16.59 -3.98
C SER A 73 1.46 15.22 -3.71
N PRO A 74 1.12 14.88 -2.45
CA PRO A 74 0.42 13.64 -2.12
C PRO A 74 -0.90 13.48 -2.88
N THR A 75 -1.62 14.59 -3.08
CA THR A 75 -2.91 14.62 -3.80
C THR A 75 -2.75 14.24 -5.27
N ASP A 76 -1.72 14.77 -5.93
CA ASP A 76 -1.44 14.46 -7.34
C ASP A 76 -0.98 13.01 -7.50
N ALA A 77 -0.13 12.53 -6.57
CA ALA A 77 0.32 11.14 -6.57
C ALA A 77 -0.85 10.15 -6.44
N VAL A 78 -1.76 10.38 -5.49
CA VAL A 78 -2.98 9.59 -5.29
C VAL A 78 -3.87 9.63 -6.52
N THR A 79 -4.05 10.82 -7.12
CA THR A 79 -4.89 10.99 -8.31
C THR A 79 -4.33 10.20 -9.50
N ALA A 80 -3.01 10.25 -9.71
CA ALA A 80 -2.33 9.48 -10.75
C ALA A 80 -2.48 7.97 -10.54
N TYR A 81 -2.31 7.50 -9.30
CA TYR A 81 -2.48 6.09 -8.96
C TYR A 81 -3.93 5.61 -9.18
N ASP A 82 -4.91 6.38 -8.73
CA ASP A 82 -6.33 6.08 -8.93
C ASP A 82 -6.70 6.00 -10.43
N GLN A 83 -6.18 6.89 -11.26
CA GLN A 83 -6.37 6.83 -12.72
C GLN A 83 -5.76 5.55 -13.30
N ARG A 84 -4.55 5.17 -12.85
CA ARG A 84 -3.88 3.96 -13.28
C ARG A 84 -4.67 2.71 -12.90
N ALA A 85 -5.14 2.62 -11.65
CA ALA A 85 -5.98 1.52 -11.18
C ALA A 85 -7.28 1.39 -12.01
N ARG A 86 -8.00 2.49 -12.24
CA ARG A 86 -9.19 2.50 -13.11
C ARG A 86 -8.87 2.01 -14.52
N SER A 87 -7.80 2.52 -15.13
CA SER A 87 -7.38 2.12 -16.49
C SER A 87 -7.00 0.65 -16.60
N ALA A 88 -6.52 0.06 -15.50
CA ALA A 88 -6.18 -1.36 -15.40
C ALA A 88 -7.40 -2.26 -15.04
N GLY A 89 -8.61 -1.69 -15.02
CA GLY A 89 -9.86 -2.41 -14.80
C GLY A 89 -10.17 -2.70 -13.34
N TRP A 90 -9.54 -2.00 -12.40
CA TRP A 90 -9.87 -2.14 -10.98
C TRP A 90 -11.16 -1.36 -10.66
N THR A 91 -11.97 -1.94 -9.77
CA THR A 91 -13.23 -1.33 -9.32
C THR A 91 -13.03 -0.74 -7.93
N ARG A 92 -13.59 0.46 -7.67
CA ARG A 92 -13.48 1.10 -6.36
C ARG A 92 -14.24 0.29 -5.32
N CYS A 93 -13.68 0.13 -4.11
CA CYS A 93 -14.39 -0.53 -3.02
C CYS A 93 -15.69 0.22 -2.67
N PRO A 94 -16.84 -0.46 -2.56
CA PRO A 94 -18.14 0.18 -2.36
C PRO A 94 -18.26 0.88 -1.00
N ASP A 95 -17.62 0.34 0.04
CA ASP A 95 -17.76 0.82 1.43
C ASP A 95 -16.51 1.57 1.93
N PHE A 96 -15.63 2.00 1.03
CA PHE A 96 -14.45 2.77 1.44
C PHE A 96 -14.81 4.24 1.65
N GLU A 97 -15.01 4.61 2.91
CA GLU A 97 -15.03 6.00 3.32
C GLU A 97 -13.58 6.52 3.44
N ARG A 98 -13.29 7.63 2.77
CA ARG A 98 -12.00 8.30 2.90
C ARG A 98 -11.84 8.76 4.35
N GLY A 99 -10.91 8.16 5.08
CA GLY A 99 -10.61 8.59 6.44
C GLY A 99 -10.09 10.04 6.48
N PRO A 100 -10.26 10.76 7.60
CA PRO A 100 -9.71 12.10 7.78
C PRO A 100 -8.18 12.11 7.92
N GLU A 101 -7.57 10.94 8.11
CA GLU A 101 -6.12 10.78 8.19
C GLU A 101 -5.49 10.59 6.80
N VAL A 102 -4.45 11.38 6.57
CA VAL A 102 -3.71 11.61 5.32
C VAL A 102 -3.14 10.32 4.69
N SER A 103 -3.16 9.19 5.40
CA SER A 103 -2.32 8.01 5.15
C SER A 103 -2.93 6.91 4.27
N VAL A 104 -4.27 6.84 4.08
CA VAL A 104 -4.93 5.87 3.19
C VAL A 104 -6.03 6.59 2.39
N ASN A 105 -5.79 6.78 1.10
CA ASN A 105 -6.61 7.62 0.21
C ASN A 105 -7.53 6.84 -0.73
N GLY A 106 -7.37 5.51 -0.84
CA GLY A 106 -8.24 4.73 -1.71
C GLY A 106 -8.19 3.23 -1.48
N CYS A 107 -9.21 2.57 -2.02
CA CYS A 107 -9.38 1.13 -2.00
C CYS A 107 -9.92 0.66 -3.35
N TRP A 108 -9.33 -0.41 -3.89
CA TRP A 108 -9.66 -0.99 -5.19
C TRP A 108 -9.76 -2.51 -5.11
N ILE A 109 -10.63 -3.13 -5.92
CA ILE A 109 -10.85 -4.57 -5.99
C ILE A 109 -10.75 -5.03 -7.45
N LYS A 110 -10.09 -6.16 -7.67
CA LYS A 110 -10.05 -6.85 -8.96
C LYS A 110 -9.82 -8.34 -8.73
N ASP A 111 -10.67 -9.17 -9.33
CA ASP A 111 -10.65 -10.63 -9.12
C ASP A 111 -10.67 -10.95 -7.61
N ASP A 112 -9.71 -11.76 -7.15
CA ASP A 112 -9.55 -12.09 -5.73
C ASP A 112 -8.64 -11.10 -4.99
N TYR A 113 -8.21 -9.99 -5.60
CA TYR A 113 -7.30 -9.04 -4.97
C TYR A 113 -8.02 -7.79 -4.46
N THR A 114 -7.54 -7.29 -3.32
CA THR A 114 -7.89 -5.97 -2.79
C THR A 114 -6.62 -5.12 -2.71
N LEU A 115 -6.70 -3.87 -3.13
CA LEU A 115 -5.64 -2.88 -3.01
C LEU A 115 -6.07 -1.78 -2.05
N ARG A 116 -5.14 -1.35 -1.21
CA ARG A 116 -5.23 -0.12 -0.44
C ARG A 116 -4.03 0.74 -0.78
N HIS A 117 -4.21 2.06 -0.75
CA HIS A 117 -3.10 2.97 -0.97
C HIS A 117 -3.30 4.27 -0.22
N GLY A 118 -2.20 4.97 0.01
CA GLY A 118 -2.23 6.36 0.44
C GLY A 118 -0.87 7.03 0.28
N ALA A 119 -0.84 8.32 0.57
CA ALA A 119 0.32 9.16 0.34
C ALA A 119 0.43 10.19 1.45
N ILE A 120 1.62 10.32 2.02
CA ILE A 120 1.93 11.36 3.00
C ILE A 120 2.82 12.42 2.36
N GLY A 121 2.64 13.67 2.76
CA GLY A 121 3.48 14.79 2.33
C GLY A 121 4.81 14.80 3.06
N LEU A 122 5.87 15.04 2.31
CA LEU A 122 7.22 15.30 2.78
C LEU A 122 7.66 16.66 2.25
N HIS A 123 8.61 17.31 2.95
CA HIS A 123 9.23 18.57 2.52
C HIS A 123 8.21 19.63 2.04
N ASP A 124 7.36 20.09 2.97
CA ASP A 124 6.32 21.10 2.69
C ASP A 124 5.34 20.69 1.58
N ASP A 125 4.96 19.40 1.54
CA ASP A 125 4.06 18.78 0.56
C ASP A 125 4.53 18.86 -0.90
N THR A 126 5.81 19.16 -1.14
CA THR A 126 6.41 19.12 -2.49
C THR A 126 6.92 17.73 -2.87
N TRP A 127 6.97 16.84 -1.89
CA TRP A 127 7.28 15.42 -2.06
C TRP A 127 6.16 14.57 -1.46
N ALA A 128 5.99 13.37 -2.01
CA ALA A 128 5.02 12.39 -1.55
C ALA A 128 5.71 11.06 -1.31
N LEU A 129 5.47 10.47 -0.14
CA LEU A 129 5.74 9.06 0.12
C LEU A 129 4.43 8.29 -0.06
N VAL A 130 4.36 7.49 -1.12
CA VAL A 130 3.18 6.69 -1.48
C VAL A 130 3.40 5.26 -1.03
N THR A 131 2.42 4.69 -0.31
CA THR A 131 2.43 3.28 0.07
C THR A 131 1.25 2.58 -0.58
N ILE A 132 1.52 1.46 -1.25
CA ILE A 132 0.54 0.59 -1.88
C ILE A 132 0.57 -0.75 -1.15
N GLU A 133 -0.60 -1.24 -0.76
CA GLU A 133 -0.80 -2.55 -0.16
C GLU A 133 -1.73 -3.38 -1.04
N LEU A 134 -1.31 -4.59 -1.40
CA LEU A 134 -2.12 -5.58 -2.13
C LEU A 134 -2.40 -6.74 -1.20
N PHE A 135 -3.65 -7.18 -1.13
CA PHE A 135 -4.12 -8.32 -0.36
C PHE A 135 -4.69 -9.36 -1.31
N ASP A 136 -4.26 -10.61 -1.17
CA ASP A 136 -4.89 -11.77 -1.80
C ASP A 136 -6.06 -12.21 -0.92
N GLY A 137 -7.27 -12.13 -1.46
CA GLY A 137 -8.54 -12.49 -0.82
C GLY A 137 -8.95 -13.95 -0.98
N LYS A 138 -8.17 -14.82 -1.63
CA LYS A 138 -8.48 -16.25 -1.77
C LYS A 138 -8.47 -16.99 -0.43
N ALA A 139 -7.78 -16.49 0.57
CA ALA A 139 -7.67 -17.12 1.89
C ALA A 139 -8.96 -17.10 2.74
N ARG A 140 -10.09 -16.59 2.23
CA ARG A 140 -11.41 -16.63 2.89
C ARG A 140 -12.45 -17.56 2.25
N ARG A 141 -12.06 -18.48 1.36
CA ARG A 141 -12.98 -19.54 0.88
C ARG A 141 -12.60 -20.90 1.40
#